data_AF-A0A4Q6AU56-F1
#
_entry.id   AF-A0A4Q6AU56-F1
#
_cell.length_a   1.000
_cell.length_b   1.000
_cell.length_c   1.000
_cell.angle_alpha   90.00
_cell.angle_beta   90.00
_cell.angle_gamma   90.00
#
_symmetry.space_group_name_H-M   'P 1'
#
loop_
_entity.id
_entity.type
_entity.pdbx_description
1 polymer ?
#
loop_
_entity_poly.entity_id
_entity_poly.type
_entity_poly.pdbx_seq_one_letter_code
_entity_poly.pdbx_strand_id
1 'polypeptide(L)'
;MKHTRLLFIFLLLPLALSAQTKQKVKIRQATVFLSGAELFSDARISLPQGESEVLFSNIAGNVNQQSLTIGANNQVVVQSATFQNNYLLEEISSPAMEILQDSLETTGQTWTSLSNRLATINEQ
;
A
#
# COMPACT_ATOMS: atom_id res chain seq x y z
N MET A 1 39.79 10.68 40.22
CA MET A 1 40.01 10.00 38.93
C MET A 1 39.24 8.68 38.74
N LYS A 2 38.42 8.22 39.71
CA LYS A 2 37.68 6.95 39.60
C LYS A 2 36.30 7.11 38.91
N HIS A 3 35.66 8.27 39.09
CA HIS A 3 34.34 8.57 38.49
C HIS A 3 34.38 8.82 36.98
N THR A 4 35.52 9.24 36.41
CA THR A 4 35.71 9.46 34.97
C THR A 4 35.59 8.15 34.17
N ARG A 5 35.97 7.01 34.75
CA ARG A 5 35.83 5.70 34.10
C ARG A 5 34.39 5.19 34.09
N LEU A 6 33.58 5.63 35.05
CA LEU A 6 32.17 5.24 35.16
C LEU A 6 31.30 5.99 34.15
N LEU A 7 31.67 7.24 33.83
CA LEU A 7 31.05 8.03 32.76
C LEU A 7 31.31 7.43 31.36
N PHE A 8 32.48 6.82 31.16
CA PHE A 8 32.85 6.19 29.88
C PHE A 8 32.07 4.89 29.60
N ILE A 9 31.61 4.19 30.64
CA ILE A 9 30.78 2.98 30.51
C ILE A 9 29.31 3.31 30.20
N PHE A 10 28.80 4.44 30.69
CA PHE A 10 27.44 4.89 30.35
C PHE A 10 27.32 5.35 28.88
N LEU A 11 28.42 5.86 28.30
CA LEU A 11 28.48 6.29 26.89
C LEU A 11 28.41 5.10 25.90
N LEU A 12 28.71 3.89 26.36
CA LEU A 12 28.77 2.68 25.54
C LEU A 12 27.51 1.81 25.62
N LEU A 13 26.43 2.32 26.22
CA LEU A 13 25.14 1.63 26.23
C LEU A 13 24.48 1.80 24.84
N PRO A 14 24.36 0.73 24.03
CA PRO A 14 23.67 0.85 22.76
C PRO A 14 22.19 1.11 23.04
N LEU A 15 21.70 2.26 22.61
CA LEU A 15 20.26 2.47 22.46
C LEU A 15 19.79 1.48 21.39
N ALA A 16 19.06 0.45 21.82
CA ALA A 16 18.40 -0.48 20.91
C ALA A 16 17.29 0.28 20.16
N LEU A 17 17.66 0.91 19.05
CA LEU A 17 16.71 1.45 18.08
C LEU A 17 15.98 0.26 17.46
N SER A 18 14.69 0.12 17.79
CA SER A 18 13.83 -0.85 17.14
C SER A 18 13.54 -0.35 15.72
N ALA A 19 14.16 -0.99 14.73
CA ALA A 19 13.93 -0.68 13.33
C ALA A 19 12.60 -1.30 12.87
N GLN A 20 11.79 -0.53 12.14
CA GLN A 20 10.54 -0.99 11.55
C GLN A 20 10.84 -2.15 10.58
N THR A 21 10.15 -3.28 10.75
CA THR A 21 10.34 -4.44 9.86
C THR A 21 9.56 -4.23 8.58
N LYS A 22 10.24 -4.00 7.46
CA LYS A 22 9.60 -3.89 6.15
C LYS A 22 9.47 -5.26 5.49
N GLN A 23 8.23 -5.69 5.26
CA GLN A 23 7.93 -6.93 4.56
C GLN A 23 7.23 -6.64 3.23
N LYS A 24 7.81 -7.10 2.13
CA LYS A 24 7.13 -7.09 0.84
C LYS A 24 6.16 -8.27 0.78
N VAL A 25 4.90 -7.99 0.47
CA VAL A 25 3.87 -9.02 0.29
C VAL A 25 3.95 -9.57 -1.12
N LYS A 26 3.85 -10.90 -1.24
CA LYS A 26 3.84 -11.58 -2.53
C LYS A 26 2.40 -11.86 -2.95
N ILE A 27 2.01 -11.35 -4.10
CA ILE A 27 0.72 -11.67 -4.74
C ILE A 27 0.81 -13.13 -5.21
N ARG A 28 -0.11 -13.98 -4.75
CA ARG A 28 -0.18 -15.40 -5.13
C ARG A 28 -1.17 -15.63 -6.25
N GLN A 29 -2.31 -14.94 -6.20
CA GLN A 29 -3.38 -15.11 -7.17
C GLN A 29 -4.16 -13.79 -7.32
N ALA A 30 -4.71 -13.58 -8.51
CA ALA A 30 -5.68 -12.54 -8.78
C ALA A 30 -6.91 -13.13 -9.48
N THR A 31 -8.10 -12.76 -9.02
CA THR A 31 -9.37 -13.11 -9.65
C THR A 31 -9.97 -11.84 -10.24
N VAL A 32 -10.20 -11.80 -11.54
CA VAL A 32 -10.72 -10.62 -12.25
C VAL A 32 -12.24 -10.71 -12.39
N PHE A 33 -12.93 -9.65 -12.02
CA PHE A 33 -14.38 -9.47 -12.12
C PHE A 33 -14.71 -8.29 -13.05
N LEU A 34 -15.99 -8.15 -13.43
CA LEU A 34 -16.45 -7.05 -14.28
C LEU A 34 -16.21 -5.66 -13.67
N SER A 35 -16.23 -5.56 -12.34
CA SER A 35 -16.13 -4.31 -11.58
C SER A 35 -14.80 -4.15 -10.84
N GLY A 36 -13.79 -4.98 -11.11
CA GLY A 36 -12.49 -4.90 -10.44
C GLY A 36 -11.76 -6.23 -10.36
N ALA A 37 -10.76 -6.32 -9.50
CA ALA A 37 -10.02 -7.56 -9.26
C ALA A 37 -9.81 -7.79 -7.77
N GLU A 38 -9.89 -9.05 -7.36
CA GLU A 38 -9.56 -9.50 -6.00
C GLU A 38 -8.15 -10.10 -6.00
N LEU A 39 -7.28 -9.61 -5.14
CA LEU A 39 -5.89 -10.04 -5.04
C LEU A 39 -5.66 -10.83 -3.76
N PHE A 40 -5.24 -12.08 -3.91
CA PHE A 40 -4.82 -12.95 -2.80
C PHE A 40 -3.31 -12.83 -2.63
N SER A 41 -2.90 -12.27 -1.49
CA SER A 41 -1.50 -11.94 -1.21
C SER A 41 -1.10 -12.44 0.16
N ASP A 42 0.13 -12.92 0.29
CA ASP A 42 0.61 -13.50 1.54
C ASP A 42 2.04 -13.07 1.86
N ALA A 43 2.29 -12.98 3.17
CA ALA A 43 3.59 -12.66 3.73
C ALA A 43 3.81 -13.50 4.99
N ARG A 44 5.06 -13.92 5.20
CA ARG A 44 5.50 -14.58 6.43
C ARG A 44 6.53 -13.71 7.10
N ILE A 45 6.35 -13.45 8.38
CA ILE A 45 7.26 -12.67 9.21
C ILE A 45 7.53 -13.41 10.51
N SER A 46 8.70 -13.18 11.09
CA SER A 46 9.03 -13.63 12.44
C SER A 46 9.08 -12.40 13.34
N LEU A 47 8.23 -12.36 14.36
CA LEU A 47 8.17 -11.25 15.31
C LEU A 47 8.94 -11.59 16.59
N PRO A 48 9.79 -10.69 17.11
CA PRO A 48 10.38 -10.85 18.43
C PRO A 48 9.32 -10.69 19.53
N GLN A 49 9.63 -11.16 20.73
CA GLN A 49 8.77 -10.91 21.89
C GLN A 49 8.77 -9.42 22.25
N GLY A 50 7.59 -8.83 22.40
CA GLY A 50 7.40 -7.43 22.76
C GLY A 50 6.59 -6.67 21.71
N GLU A 51 6.70 -5.34 21.74
CA GLU A 51 6.08 -4.49 20.73
C GLU A 51 6.86 -4.55 19.43
N SER A 52 6.16 -4.66 18.30
CA SER A 52 6.77 -4.72 16.98
C SER A 52 5.95 -3.94 15.98
N GLU A 53 6.63 -3.16 15.14
CA GLU A 53 6.03 -2.44 14.03
C GLU A 53 6.44 -3.09 12.70
N VAL A 54 5.45 -3.37 11.86
CA VAL A 54 5.64 -4.04 10.57
C VAL A 54 5.02 -3.21 9.46
N LEU A 55 5.82 -2.93 8.43
CA LEU A 55 5.37 -2.27 7.21
C LEU A 55 5.18 -3.30 6.10
N PHE A 56 3.92 -3.59 5.78
CA PHE A 56 3.57 -4.39 4.60
C PHE A 56 3.55 -3.50 3.35
N SER A 57 4.38 -3.85 2.37
CA SER A 57 4.47 -3.14 1.08
C SER A 57 4.03 -4.04 -0.07
N ASN A 58 3.78 -3.44 -1.25
CA ASN A 58 3.25 -4.14 -2.43
C ASN A 58 1.82 -4.67 -2.23
N ILE A 59 1.00 -3.88 -1.53
CA ILE A 59 -0.45 -4.01 -1.49
C ILE A 59 -1.03 -3.16 -2.63
N ALA A 60 -2.17 -3.57 -3.18
CA ALA A 60 -2.86 -2.77 -4.20
C ALA A 60 -3.05 -1.32 -3.72
N GLY A 61 -2.88 -0.34 -4.61
CA GLY A 61 -3.04 1.08 -4.26
C GLY A 61 -4.50 1.54 -4.25
N ASN A 62 -5.33 0.95 -5.11
CA ASN A 62 -6.75 1.22 -5.23
C ASN A 62 -7.58 0.20 -4.43
N VAL A 63 -7.39 0.16 -3.11
CA VAL A 63 -8.22 -0.68 -2.22
C VAL A 63 -9.34 0.17 -1.64
N ASN A 64 -10.51 -0.44 -1.47
CA ASN A 64 -11.50 0.14 -0.58
C ASN A 64 -11.01 0.00 0.87
N GLN A 65 -10.65 1.11 1.51
CA GLN A 65 -10.15 1.09 2.90
C GLN A 65 -11.18 0.52 3.88
N GLN A 66 -12.48 0.67 3.60
CA GLN A 66 -13.56 0.17 4.44
C GLN A 66 -13.70 -1.36 4.36
N SER A 67 -13.16 -2.00 3.31
CA SER A 67 -13.13 -3.46 3.21
C SER A 67 -11.90 -4.08 3.88
N LEU A 68 -10.95 -3.27 4.37
CA LEU A 68 -9.75 -3.79 4.99
C LEU A 68 -10.06 -4.28 6.41
N THR A 69 -9.99 -5.60 6.60
CA THR A 69 -10.16 -6.23 7.92
C THR A 69 -8.83 -6.80 8.37
N ILE A 70 -8.45 -6.53 9.62
CA ILE A 70 -7.21 -7.00 10.21
C ILE A 70 -7.55 -7.83 11.44
N GLY A 71 -7.08 -9.08 11.44
CA GLY A 71 -7.22 -9.99 12.56
C GLY A 71 -5.87 -10.62 12.89
N ALA A 72 -5.66 -10.90 14.17
CA ALA A 72 -4.49 -11.63 14.65
C ALA A 72 -4.92 -12.89 15.41
N ASN A 73 -4.15 -13.96 15.22
CA ASN A 73 -4.23 -15.20 15.99
C ASN A 73 -2.88 -15.45 16.68
N ASN A 74 -2.76 -16.53 17.47
CA ASN A 74 -1.51 -16.94 18.13
C ASN A 74 -0.93 -15.92 19.13
N GLN A 75 -1.77 -15.39 20.03
CA GLN A 75 -1.37 -14.52 21.15
C GLN A 75 -0.75 -13.17 20.78
N VAL A 76 -0.94 -12.71 19.53
CA VAL A 76 -0.56 -11.36 19.10
C VAL A 76 -1.78 -10.44 19.20
N VAL A 77 -1.59 -9.22 19.70
CA VAL A 77 -2.62 -8.17 19.76
C VAL A 77 -2.28 -7.07 18.76
N VAL A 78 -3.24 -6.70 17.93
CA VAL A 78 -3.10 -5.57 17.00
C VAL A 78 -3.39 -4.29 17.76
N GLN A 79 -2.35 -3.50 18.02
CA GLN A 79 -2.48 -2.22 18.73
C GLN A 79 -3.00 -1.12 17.81
N SER A 80 -2.48 -1.06 16.58
CA SER A 80 -2.90 -0.11 15.56
C SER A 80 -2.55 -0.65 14.18
N ALA A 81 -3.25 -0.13 13.18
CA ALA A 81 -2.94 -0.37 11.79
C ALA A 81 -3.30 0.86 10.96
N THR A 82 -2.44 1.19 10.02
CA THR A 82 -2.61 2.36 9.17
C THR A 82 -2.32 1.96 7.73
N PHE A 83 -3.25 2.26 6.82
CA PHE A 83 -3.04 2.13 5.39
C PHE A 83 -2.51 3.46 4.84
N GLN A 84 -1.43 3.40 4.06
CA GLN A 84 -0.83 4.58 3.43
C GLN A 84 -0.50 4.27 1.99
N ASN A 85 -0.98 5.11 1.07
CA ASN A 85 -0.57 5.10 -0.32
C ASN A 85 0.63 6.01 -0.51
N ASN A 86 1.68 5.47 -1.12
CA ASN A 86 2.85 6.25 -1.48
C ASN A 86 2.72 6.72 -2.94
N TYR A 87 2.18 7.93 -3.12
CA TYR A 87 1.98 8.56 -4.45
C TYR A 87 3.26 9.15 -5.05
N LEU A 88 4.38 9.12 -4.33
CA LEU A 88 5.68 9.61 -4.81
C LEU A 88 6.43 8.53 -5.61
N LEU A 89 5.98 7.28 -5.56
CA LEU A 89 6.52 6.21 -6.39
C LEU A 89 5.81 6.25 -7.73
N GLU A 90 6.58 6.18 -8.82
CA GLU A 90 6.01 5.90 -10.13
C GLU A 90 5.18 4.62 -10.04
N GLU A 91 3.91 4.74 -10.38
CA GLU A 91 3.05 3.60 -10.53
C GLU A 91 3.69 2.67 -11.56
N ILE A 92 3.88 1.39 -11.20
CA ILE A 92 4.45 0.40 -12.11
C ILE A 92 3.38 0.11 -13.17
N SER A 93 3.22 1.02 -14.11
CA SER A 93 2.36 0.87 -15.26
C SER A 93 3.07 -0.05 -16.23
N SER A 94 2.48 -1.21 -16.50
CA SER A 94 2.95 -2.03 -17.60
C SER A 94 2.62 -1.31 -18.92
N PRO A 95 3.40 -1.52 -20.00
CA PRO A 95 3.07 -0.95 -21.31
C PRO A 95 1.63 -1.28 -21.77
N ALA A 96 1.10 -2.43 -21.34
CA ALA A 96 -0.28 -2.82 -21.60
C ALA A 96 -1.30 -1.93 -20.84
N MET A 97 -0.98 -1.48 -19.63
CA MET A 97 -1.84 -0.58 -18.85
C MET A 97 -1.92 0.81 -19.49
N GLU A 98 -0.80 1.31 -20.03
CA GLU A 98 -0.76 2.59 -20.75
C GLU A 98 -1.67 2.55 -21.99
N ILE A 99 -1.55 1.51 -22.82
CA ILE A 99 -2.41 1.33 -24.01
C ILE A 99 -3.90 1.27 -23.63
N LEU A 100 -4.24 0.56 -22.55
CA LEU A 100 -5.62 0.49 -22.07
C LEU A 100 -6.12 1.85 -21.59
N GLN A 101 -5.27 2.61 -20.90
CA GLN A 101 -5.62 3.95 -20.40
C GLN A 101 -5.89 4.92 -21.56
N ASP A 102 -5.05 4.90 -22.60
CA ASP A 102 -5.23 5.70 -23.82
C ASP A 102 -6.54 5.35 -24.54
N SER A 103 -6.87 4.06 -24.60
CA SER A 103 -8.11 3.58 -25.22
C SER A 103 -9.35 4.07 -24.46
N LEU A 104 -9.31 4.04 -23.13
CA LEU A 104 -10.37 4.57 -22.28
C LEU A 104 -10.51 6.09 -22.42
N GLU A 105 -9.40 6.82 -22.47
CA GLU A 105 -9.41 8.27 -22.66
C GLU A 105 -10.02 8.65 -24.00
N THR A 106 -9.57 8.03 -25.09
CA THR A 106 -10.09 8.26 -26.45
C THR A 106 -11.60 8.00 -26.52
N THR A 107 -12.06 6.94 -25.86
CA THR A 107 -13.48 6.59 -25.80
C THR A 107 -14.27 7.65 -25.01
N GLY A 108 -13.76 8.10 -23.87
CA GLY A 108 -14.38 9.16 -23.07
C GLY A 108 -14.46 10.51 -23.79
N GLN A 109 -13.41 10.88 -24.53
CA GLN A 109 -13.40 12.09 -25.37
C GLN A 109 -14.47 12.00 -26.46
N THR A 110 -14.61 10.83 -27.10
CA THR A 110 -15.63 10.60 -28.12
C THR A 110 -17.04 10.76 -27.54
N TRP A 111 -17.33 10.14 -26.39
CA TRP A 111 -18.61 10.30 -25.69
C TRP A 111 -18.93 11.76 -25.36
N THR A 112 -17.93 12.49 -24.85
CA THR A 112 -18.07 13.92 -24.53
C THR A 112 -18.41 14.74 -25.77
N SER A 113 -17.72 14.48 -26.89
CA SER A 113 -17.99 15.18 -28.16
C SER A 113 -19.40 14.92 -28.69
N LEU A 114 -19.89 13.67 -28.56
CA LEU A 114 -21.25 13.30 -28.95
C LEU A 114 -22.28 13.98 -28.07
N SER A 115 -22.07 13.99 -26.75
CA SER A 115 -22.96 14.69 -25.80
C SER A 115 -23.03 16.18 -26.11
N ASN A 116 -21.89 16.83 -26.36
CA ASN A 116 -21.86 18.25 -26.71
C ASN A 116 -22.61 18.54 -28.01
N ARG A 117 -22.45 17.68 -29.03
CA ARG A 117 -23.21 17.79 -30.29
C ARG A 117 -24.71 17.61 -30.06
N LEU A 118 -25.13 16.62 -29.27
CA LEU A 118 -26.53 16.41 -28.94
C LEU A 118 -27.13 17.62 -28.22
N ALA A 119 -26.41 18.22 -27.27
CA ALA A 119 -26.85 19.44 -26.60
C ALA A 119 -27.06 20.60 -27.59
N THR A 120 -26.11 20.83 -28.51
CA THR A 120 -26.25 21.90 -29.52
C THR A 120 -27.42 21.70 -30.49
N ILE A 121 -27.78 20.45 -30.79
CA ILE A 121 -28.91 20.12 -31.67
C ILE A 121 -30.24 20.31 -30.94
N ASN A 122 -30.30 19.99 -29.64
CA ASN A 122 -31.52 20.11 -28.84
C ASN A 122 -31.85 21.56 -28.44
N GLU A 123 -30.90 22.48 -28.58
CA GLU A 123 -31.10 23.93 -28.37
C GLU A 123 -31.55 24.67 -29.66
N GLN A 124 -31.72 23.96 -30.77
CA GLN A 124 -32.27 24.48 -32.05
C GLN A 124 -33.72 24.05 -32.23
#